data_AF-A0A7V9MVW7-F1
#
_entry.id   AF-A0A7V9MVW7-F1
#
_cell.length_a   1.000
_cell.length_b   1.000
_cell.length_c   1.000
_cell.angle_alpha   90.00
_cell.angle_beta   90.00
_cell.angle_gamma   90.00
#
_symmetry.space_group_name_H-M   'P 1'
#
loop_
_entity.id
_entity.type
_entity.pdbx_description
1 polymer ?
#
loop_
_entity_poly.entity_id
_entity_poly.type
_entity_poly.pdbx_seq_one_letter_code
_entity_poly.pdbx_strand_id
1 'polypeptide(L)'
;AQTALANGRAKLEQRLARWLLMAHDRMTTDAVPLTHEFLAVMLGVRRAGVTVAIHGFERKGLVTTRRGQLTIVNRAGIEQIAGSFYGTPESELKRLLEHK
;
A
#
# COMPACT_ATOMS: atom_id res chain seq x y z
N ALA A 1 3.07 -26.43 -4.05
CA ALA A 1 3.16 -25.28 -4.98
C ALA A 1 2.57 -23.95 -4.44
N GLN A 2 1.92 -23.89 -3.27
CA GLN A 2 1.30 -22.65 -2.76
C GLN A 2 2.27 -21.67 -2.05
N THR A 3 3.38 -22.16 -1.49
CA THR A 3 4.32 -21.35 -0.69
C THR A 3 5.14 -20.34 -1.52
N ALA A 4 5.61 -20.71 -2.71
CA ALA A 4 6.37 -19.80 -3.57
C ALA A 4 5.51 -18.64 -4.12
N LEU A 5 4.23 -18.92 -4.40
CA LEU A 5 3.24 -17.91 -4.80
C LEU A 5 2.81 -17.01 -3.64
N ALA A 6 2.83 -17.51 -2.40
CA ALA A 6 2.59 -16.72 -1.20
C ALA A 6 3.78 -15.77 -0.90
N ASN A 7 5.01 -16.25 -1.06
CA ASN A 7 6.22 -15.42 -0.86
C ASN A 7 6.35 -14.28 -1.87
N GLY A 8 5.97 -14.51 -3.14
CA GLY A 8 5.89 -13.43 -4.14
C GLY A 8 4.77 -12.42 -3.86
N ARG A 9 3.63 -12.87 -3.30
CA ARG A 9 2.51 -12.01 -2.90
C ARG A 9 2.82 -11.15 -1.69
N ALA A 10 3.50 -11.69 -0.67
CA ALA A 10 3.91 -10.92 0.51
C ALA A 10 4.75 -9.70 0.14
N LYS A 11 5.68 -9.85 -0.83
CA LYS A 11 6.48 -8.72 -1.34
C LYS A 11 5.64 -7.65 -2.06
N LEU A 12 4.57 -8.05 -2.76
CA LEU A 12 3.65 -7.10 -3.39
C LEU A 12 2.76 -6.41 -2.35
N GLU A 13 2.19 -7.16 -1.40
CA GLU A 13 1.37 -6.63 -0.31
C GLU A 13 2.16 -5.59 0.50
N GLN A 14 3.42 -5.86 0.85
CA GLN A 14 4.31 -4.92 1.53
C GLN A 14 4.54 -3.62 0.74
N ARG A 15 4.82 -3.73 -0.57
CA ARG A 15 5.03 -2.57 -1.44
C ARG A 15 3.75 -1.74 -1.61
N LEU A 16 2.61 -2.41 -1.75
CA LEU A 16 1.31 -1.77 -1.81
C LEU A 16 1.00 -1.04 -0.50
N ALA A 17 1.20 -1.71 0.65
CA ALA A 17 1.00 -1.11 1.96
C ALA A 17 1.84 0.16 2.15
N ARG A 18 3.14 0.07 1.85
CA ARG A 18 4.05 1.22 1.90
C ARG A 18 3.58 2.35 0.99
N TRP A 19 3.21 2.03 -0.25
CA TRP A 19 2.76 3.03 -1.22
C TRP A 19 1.47 3.72 -0.75
N LEU A 20 0.51 2.96 -0.20
CA LEU A 20 -0.73 3.50 0.35
C LEU A 20 -0.48 4.44 1.52
N LEU A 21 0.41 4.07 2.44
CA LEU A 21 0.77 4.92 3.58
C LEU A 21 1.48 6.19 3.12
N MET A 22 2.41 6.08 2.16
CA MET A 22 3.08 7.22 1.53
C MET A 22 2.11 8.17 0.81
N ALA A 23 1.08 7.64 0.15
CA ALA A 23 0.05 8.44 -0.50
C ALA A 23 -0.83 9.12 0.56
N HIS A 24 -1.20 8.38 1.61
CA HIS A 24 -1.97 8.89 2.75
C HIS A 24 -1.26 10.04 3.46
N ASP A 25 0.04 9.91 3.75
CA ASP A 25 0.84 10.96 4.39
C ASP A 25 0.97 12.24 3.55
N ARG A 26 0.84 12.13 2.22
CA ARG A 26 0.97 13.25 1.27
C ARG A 26 -0.37 13.87 0.90
N MET A 27 -1.48 13.26 1.29
CA MET A 27 -2.82 13.71 0.92
C MET A 27 -3.56 14.16 2.17
N THR A 28 -4.18 15.33 2.10
CA THR A 28 -5.03 15.86 3.17
C THR A 28 -6.37 15.11 3.29
N THR A 29 -6.58 14.03 2.52
CA THR A 29 -7.83 13.27 2.42
C THR A 29 -7.54 11.77 2.35
N ASP A 30 -8.35 10.95 3.04
CA ASP A 30 -8.25 9.49 3.04
C ASP A 30 -8.69 8.83 1.72
N ALA A 31 -9.28 9.62 0.80
CA ALA A 31 -9.76 9.16 -0.48
C ALA A 31 -8.69 9.40 -1.54
N VAL A 32 -8.05 8.33 -2.01
CA VAL A 32 -7.14 8.44 -3.14
C VAL A 32 -7.91 8.05 -4.41
N PRO A 33 -8.02 8.95 -5.41
CA PRO A 33 -8.58 8.61 -6.72
C PRO A 33 -7.61 7.66 -7.44
N LEU A 34 -7.66 6.38 -7.07
CA LEU A 34 -6.76 5.34 -7.54
C LEU A 34 -7.53 4.30 -8.31
N THR A 35 -7.03 4.01 -9.50
CA THR A 35 -7.37 2.80 -10.22
C THR A 35 -6.32 1.72 -9.92
N HIS A 36 -6.72 0.46 -10.02
CA HIS A 36 -5.77 -0.66 -9.91
C HIS A 36 -4.68 -0.59 -10.99
N GLU A 37 -4.98 0.06 -12.11
CA GLU A 37 -4.07 0.25 -13.24
C GLU A 37 -2.99 1.29 -12.93
N PHE A 38 -3.37 2.40 -12.31
CA PHE A 38 -2.39 3.37 -11.81
C PHE A 38 -1.45 2.74 -10.78
N LEU A 39 -2.00 1.99 -9.82
CA LEU A 39 -1.21 1.25 -8.84
C LEU A 39 -0.29 0.21 -9.49
N ALA A 40 -0.73 -0.44 -10.57
CA ALA A 40 0.08 -1.40 -11.31
C ALA A 40 1.31 -0.73 -11.94
N VAL A 41 1.12 0.45 -12.55
CA VAL A 41 2.21 1.27 -13.10
C VAL A 41 3.16 1.71 -11.99
N MET A 42 2.64 2.30 -10.91
CA MET A 42 3.45 2.81 -9.80
C MET A 42 4.25 1.71 -9.08
N LEU A 43 3.69 0.51 -9.00
CA LEU A 43 4.36 -0.64 -8.38
C LEU A 43 5.14 -1.49 -9.39
N GLY A 44 5.15 -1.15 -10.68
CA GLY A 44 5.85 -1.90 -11.72
C GLY A 44 5.43 -3.37 -11.79
N VAL A 45 4.13 -3.64 -11.60
CA VAL A 45 3.56 -5.01 -11.60
C VAL A 45 2.35 -5.09 -12.53
N ARG A 46 1.87 -6.32 -12.78
CA ARG A 46 0.63 -6.52 -13.54
C ARG A 46 -0.59 -6.12 -12.72
N ARG A 47 -1.59 -5.50 -13.37
CA ARG A 47 -2.89 -5.13 -12.78
C ARG A 47 -3.56 -6.27 -12.01
N ALA A 48 -3.49 -7.50 -12.52
CA ALA A 48 -4.06 -8.67 -11.85
C ALA A 48 -3.46 -8.90 -10.46
N GLY A 49 -2.14 -8.68 -10.30
CA GLY A 49 -1.47 -8.78 -8.99
C GLY A 49 -1.97 -7.73 -8.01
N VAL A 50 -2.13 -6.49 -8.48
CA VAL A 50 -2.68 -5.39 -7.67
C VAL A 50 -4.10 -5.68 -7.23
N THR A 51 -4.97 -6.11 -8.14
CA THR A 51 -6.36 -6.47 -7.81
C THR A 51 -6.41 -7.54 -6.72
N VAL A 52 -5.57 -8.58 -6.81
CA VAL A 52 -5.52 -9.64 -5.79
C VAL A 52 -5.05 -9.10 -4.44
N ALA A 53 -4.02 -8.25 -4.42
CA ALA A 53 -3.50 -7.65 -3.19
C ALA A 53 -4.54 -6.73 -2.52
N ILE A 54 -5.20 -5.87 -3.31
CA ILE A 54 -6.28 -4.99 -2.83
C ILE A 54 -7.42 -5.79 -2.24
N HIS A 55 -7.91 -6.83 -2.93
CA HIS A 55 -8.94 -7.70 -2.35
C HIS A 55 -8.46 -8.41 -1.09
N GLY A 56 -7.17 -8.72 -0.97
CA GLY A 56 -6.57 -9.20 0.26
C GLY A 56 -6.71 -8.18 1.40
N PHE A 57 -6.46 -6.90 1.13
CA PHE A 57 -6.57 -5.82 2.11
C PHE A 57 -8.03 -5.54 2.49
N GLU A 58 -8.95 -5.58 1.51
CA GLU A 58 -10.39 -5.45 1.78
C GLU A 58 -10.90 -6.57 2.69
N ARG A 59 -10.54 -7.83 2.41
CA ARG A 59 -10.93 -8.96 3.27
C ARG A 59 -10.37 -8.86 4.69
N LYS A 60 -9.20 -8.23 4.85
CA LYS A 60 -8.58 -7.95 6.15
C LYS A 60 -9.16 -6.70 6.83
N GLY A 61 -10.11 -5.99 6.21
CA GLY A 61 -10.69 -4.76 6.75
C GLY A 61 -9.70 -3.60 6.81
N LEU A 62 -8.72 -3.56 5.90
CA LEU A 62 -7.67 -2.53 5.89
C LEU A 62 -8.00 -1.36 4.97
N VAL A 63 -8.65 -1.66 3.84
CA VAL A 63 -9.10 -0.68 2.85
C VAL A 63 -10.54 -1.00 2.44
N THR A 64 -11.22 -0.01 1.88
CA THR A 64 -12.42 -0.21 1.08
C THR A 64 -12.20 0.37 -0.31
N THR A 65 -12.67 -0.33 -1.33
CA THR A 65 -12.68 0.21 -2.70
C THR A 65 -14.09 0.54 -3.16
N ARG A 66 -14.20 1.64 -3.88
CA ARG A 66 -15.33 2.03 -4.72
C ARG A 66 -14.80 2.28 -6.12
N ARG A 67 -15.70 2.40 -7.10
CA ARG A 67 -15.27 2.65 -8.49
C ARG A 67 -14.43 3.93 -8.56
N GLY A 68 -13.14 3.77 -8.87
CA GLY A 68 -12.18 4.87 -9.00
C GLY A 68 -11.65 5.45 -7.68
N GLN A 69 -11.97 4.83 -6.54
CA GLN A 69 -11.55 5.34 -5.23
C GLN A 69 -11.14 4.19 -4.30
N LEU A 70 -10.00 4.36 -3.63
CA LEU A 70 -9.57 3.51 -2.53
C LEU A 70 -9.48 4.36 -1.27
N THR A 71 -10.06 3.86 -0.18
CA THR A 71 -10.03 4.51 1.13
C THR A 71 -9.38 3.59 2.15
N ILE A 72 -8.41 4.12 2.88
CA ILE A 72 -7.77 3.42 4.00
C ILE A 72 -8.70 3.50 5.20
N VAL A 73 -9.10 2.36 5.75
CA VAL A 73 -10.00 2.29 6.92
C VAL A 73 -9.28 1.83 8.19
N ASN A 74 -8.14 1.15 8.06
CA ASN A 74 -7.29 0.78 9.18
C ASN A 74 -5.81 0.99 8.83
N ARG A 75 -5.33 2.22 9.08
CA ARG A 75 -3.94 2.61 8.82
C ARG A 75 -2.94 1.76 9.59
N ALA A 76 -3.19 1.52 10.88
CA ALA A 76 -2.30 0.72 11.74
C ALA A 76 -2.13 -0.73 11.22
N GLY A 77 -3.20 -1.34 10.71
CA GLY A 77 -3.12 -2.66 10.09
C GLY A 77 -2.32 -2.66 8.78
N ILE A 78 -2.34 -1.56 8.01
CA ILE A 78 -1.49 -1.40 6.82
C ILE A 78 -0.02 -1.21 7.23
N GLU A 79 0.27 -0.47 8.30
CA GLU A 79 1.62 -0.33 8.85
C GLU A 79 2.20 -1.68 9.26
N GLN A 80 1.40 -2.54 9.89
CA GLN A 80 1.81 -3.90 10.24
C GLN A 80 2.15 -4.74 9.00
N ILE A 81 1.38 -4.62 7.91
CA ILE A 81 1.69 -5.31 6.65
C ILE A 81 2.96 -4.75 6.01
N ALA A 82 3.16 -3.44 6.04
CA ALA A 82 4.38 -2.83 5.53
C ALA A 82 5.61 -3.26 6.34
N GLY A 83 5.45 -3.49 7.65
CA GLY A 83 6.51 -3.92 8.56
C GLY A 83 7.71 -2.97 8.50
N SER A 84 8.94 -3.50 8.60
CA SER A 84 10.18 -2.70 8.55
C SER A 84 10.42 -1.97 7.22
N PHE A 85 9.61 -2.22 6.18
CA PHE A 85 9.71 -1.51 4.90
C PHE A 85 9.03 -0.14 4.90
N TYR A 86 8.28 0.20 5.96
CA TYR A 86 7.71 1.52 6.21
C TYR A 86 8.12 1.96 7.63
N GLY A 87 8.65 3.17 7.76
CA GLY A 87 9.14 3.69 9.05
C GLY A 87 10.66 3.87 9.12
N THR A 88 11.49 2.89 8.74
CA THR A 88 12.96 3.11 8.72
C THR A 88 13.38 4.10 7.62
N PRO A 89 12.90 3.98 6.36
CA PRO A 89 13.27 4.92 5.32
C PRO A 89 12.47 6.23 5.38
N GLU A 90 11.22 6.20 5.84
CA GLU A 90 10.43 7.42 6.07
C GLU A 90 10.90 8.21 7.30
N SER A 91 11.42 7.57 8.36
CA SER A 91 12.05 8.31 9.48
C SER A 91 13.34 9.00 9.03
N GLU A 92 14.13 8.35 8.15
CA GLU A 92 15.30 8.97 7.53
C GLU A 92 14.89 10.17 6.65
N LEU A 93 13.82 10.02 5.85
CA LEU A 93 13.27 11.10 5.02
C LEU A 93 12.69 12.26 5.84
N LYS A 94 11.95 11.96 6.92
CA LYS A 94 11.40 12.96 7.85
C LYS A 94 12.53 13.71 8.55
N ARG A 95 13.57 13.00 9.01
CA ARG A 95 14.77 13.60 9.62
C ARG A 95 15.53 14.53 8.66
N LEU A 96 15.62 14.17 7.38
CA LEU A 96 16.25 15.00 6.36
C LEU A 96 15.42 16.23 5.97
N LEU A 97 14.09 16.16 6.07
CA LEU A 97 13.18 17.27 5.79
C LEU A 97 13.03 18.23 6.99
N GLU A 98 13.19 17.75 8.23
CA GLU A 98 13.15 18.57 9.45
C GLU A 98 14.45 19.36 9.71
N HIS A 99 15.50 19.19 8.88
CA HIS A 99 16.78 19.92 8.95
C HIS A 99 16.98 20.95 7.82
N LYS A 100 15.90 21.49 7.24
CA LYS A 100 15.95 22.63 6.31
C LYS A 100 15.15 23.81 6.80
#